data_AF-A0A7V9FTM5-F1
#
_entry.id   AF-A0A7V9FTM5-F1
#
_cell.length_a   1.000
_cell.length_b   1.000
_cell.length_c   1.000
_cell.angle_alpha   90.00
_cell.angle_beta   90.00
_cell.angle_gamma   90.00
#
_symmetry.space_group_name_H-M   'P 1'
#
loop_
_entity.id
_entity.type
_entity.pdbx_description
1 polymer ?
#
loop_
_entity_poly.entity_id
_entity_poly.type
_entity_poly.pdbx_seq_one_letter_code
_entity_poly.pdbx_strand_id
1 'polypeptide(L)'
;MAPYQLTGSQHGPLVTGAKAFYWLHTHDETGVIHIESLVRRSFTLGNFFDLWGQPLSPDQVGPAHGTVTAFLNGQRFTGYPRSIPLYPHAVIQLDVGTPTVPPQPYTFAPNLS
;
A
#
# COMPACT_ATOMS: atom_id res chain seq x y z
N MET A 1 10.31 22.07 -13.92
CA MET A 1 11.10 20.99 -13.29
C MET A 1 10.12 20.08 -12.56
N ALA A 2 10.16 18.77 -12.79
CA ALA A 2 9.31 17.83 -12.05
C ALA A 2 9.59 17.97 -10.54
N PRO A 3 8.57 17.94 -9.66
CA PRO A 3 8.74 18.20 -8.22
C PRO A 3 9.39 17.03 -7.45
N TYR A 4 9.95 16.04 -8.16
CA TYR A 4 10.49 14.81 -7.62
C TYR A 4 11.76 14.39 -8.38
N GLN A 5 12.65 13.67 -7.70
CA GLN A 5 13.84 13.05 -8.26
C GLN A 5 13.61 11.56 -8.47
N LEU A 6 13.91 11.07 -9.67
CA LEU A 6 13.88 9.64 -10.00
C LEU A 6 15.30 9.09 -10.10
N THR A 7 15.49 7.89 -9.60
CA THR A 7 16.67 7.06 -9.88
C THR A 7 16.21 5.73 -10.47
N GLY A 8 16.99 5.15 -11.39
CA GLY A 8 16.70 3.80 -11.89
C GLY A 8 16.95 2.75 -10.80
N SER A 9 15.99 1.85 -10.58
CA SER A 9 16.14 0.70 -9.70
C SER A 9 15.73 -0.60 -10.42
N GLN A 10 16.04 -1.76 -9.82
CA GLN A 10 15.63 -3.05 -10.37
C GLN A 10 14.10 -3.28 -10.33
N HIS A 11 13.36 -2.46 -9.58
CA HIS A 11 11.89 -2.52 -9.46
C HIS A 11 11.19 -1.33 -10.14
N GLY A 12 11.86 -0.65 -11.07
CA GLY A 12 11.34 0.54 -11.76
C GLY A 12 11.91 1.87 -11.23
N PRO A 13 11.35 3.02 -11.64
CA PRO A 13 11.81 4.33 -11.18
C PRO A 13 11.57 4.52 -9.68
N LEU A 14 12.65 4.75 -8.94
CA LEU A 14 12.62 5.03 -7.50
C LEU A 14 12.52 6.53 -7.26
N VAL A 15 11.55 6.99 -6.48
CA VAL A 15 11.49 8.39 -6.03
C VAL A 15 12.41 8.56 -4.82
N THR A 16 13.51 9.30 -4.98
CA THR A 16 14.53 9.51 -3.94
C THR A 16 14.42 10.86 -3.22
N GLY A 17 13.54 11.76 -3.70
CA GLY A 17 13.35 13.07 -3.09
C GLY A 17 12.16 13.83 -3.68
N ALA A 18 11.39 14.50 -2.82
CA ALA A 18 10.29 15.39 -3.17
C ALA A 18 10.28 16.61 -2.22
N LYS A 19 9.73 17.75 -2.66
CA LYS A 19 9.64 18.98 -1.84
C LYS A 19 8.68 18.86 -0.65
N ALA A 20 7.80 17.86 -0.65
CA ALA A 20 6.93 17.49 0.46
C ALA A 20 6.57 16.00 0.33
N PHE A 21 6.63 15.26 1.43
CA PHE A 21 6.14 13.88 1.52
C PHE A 21 4.90 13.85 2.42
N TYR A 22 3.88 13.11 2.00
CA TYR A 22 2.84 12.68 2.94
C TYR A 22 3.38 11.52 3.79
N TRP A 23 2.93 11.43 5.04
CA TRP A 23 3.42 10.41 5.98
C TRP A 23 3.19 8.96 5.55
N LEU A 24 2.35 8.72 4.54
CA LEU A 24 2.19 7.41 3.91
C LEU A 24 2.52 7.52 2.41
N HIS A 25 3.53 6.79 1.94
CA HIS A 25 3.96 6.79 0.54
C HIS A 25 4.66 5.48 0.17
N THR A 26 4.84 5.23 -1.12
CA THR A 26 5.74 4.17 -1.64
C THR A 26 6.91 4.83 -2.34
N HIS A 27 8.08 4.18 -2.36
CA HIS A 27 9.24 4.68 -3.10
C HIS A 27 9.32 4.14 -4.53
N ASP A 28 8.69 3.00 -4.79
CA ASP A 28 8.72 2.29 -6.07
C ASP A 28 7.41 1.50 -6.30
N GLU A 29 7.41 0.67 -7.35
CA GLU A 29 6.27 -0.15 -7.77
C GLU A 29 6.13 -1.47 -6.97
N THR A 30 6.98 -1.73 -5.97
CA THR A 30 6.88 -2.95 -5.16
C THR A 30 5.65 -2.97 -4.25
N GLY A 31 5.06 -1.80 -3.99
CA GLY A 31 3.90 -1.64 -3.11
C GLY A 31 4.24 -1.57 -1.62
N VAL A 32 5.53 -1.46 -1.24
CA VAL A 32 5.92 -1.25 0.15
C VAL A 32 5.52 0.16 0.60
N ILE A 33 4.61 0.23 1.58
CA ILE A 33 4.12 1.48 2.15
C ILE A 33 5.04 1.89 3.32
N HIS A 34 5.67 3.05 3.19
CA HIS A 34 6.46 3.68 4.23
C HIS A 34 5.57 4.57 5.10
N ILE A 35 5.73 4.48 6.43
CA ILE A 35 5.06 5.34 7.41
C ILE A 35 6.09 6.25 8.06
N GLU A 36 6.23 7.47 7.56
CA GLU A 36 7.19 8.46 8.05
C GLU A 36 6.47 9.57 8.82
N SER A 37 5.82 9.21 9.93
CA SER A 37 5.08 10.16 10.77
C SER A 37 5.88 10.55 12.01
N LEU A 38 5.96 11.86 12.28
CA LEU A 38 6.54 12.40 13.51
C LEU A 38 5.69 12.09 14.77
N VAL A 39 4.46 11.63 14.59
CA VAL A 39 3.53 11.27 15.67
C VAL A 39 3.18 9.79 15.59
N ARG A 40 3.27 9.10 16.73
CA ARG A 40 2.78 7.73 16.86
C ARG A 40 1.26 7.73 16.84
N ARG A 41 0.68 7.44 15.68
CA ARG A 41 -0.74 7.17 15.52
C ARG A 41 -0.94 5.92 14.68
N SER A 42 -2.04 5.22 14.89
CA SER A 42 -2.43 4.10 14.03
C SER A 42 -2.92 4.64 12.70
N PHE A 43 -2.36 4.11 11.62
CA PHE A 43 -2.82 4.37 10.26
C PHE A 43 -3.56 3.15 9.72
N THR A 44 -4.48 3.37 8.80
CA THR A 44 -5.15 2.30 8.07
C THR A 44 -4.85 2.39 6.58
N LEU A 45 -5.13 1.30 5.87
CA LEU A 45 -5.06 1.27 4.41
C LEU A 45 -5.95 2.35 3.79
N GLY A 46 -7.11 2.64 4.41
CA GLY A 46 -7.96 3.76 4.00
C GLY A 46 -7.24 5.11 4.01
N ASN A 47 -6.43 5.40 5.04
CA ASN A 47 -5.67 6.65 5.09
C ASN A 47 -4.65 6.77 3.96
N PHE A 48 -4.05 5.65 3.54
CA PHE A 48 -3.14 5.63 2.40
C PHE A 48 -3.89 5.98 1.10
N PHE A 49 -5.02 5.31 0.85
CA PHE A 49 -5.85 5.58 -0.33
C PHE A 49 -6.40 7.01 -0.37
N ASP A 50 -6.78 7.57 0.78
CA ASP A 50 -7.23 8.97 0.89
C ASP A 50 -6.14 9.97 0.50
N LEU A 51 -4.89 9.76 0.95
CA LEU A 51 -3.77 10.63 0.59
C LEU A 51 -3.47 10.60 -0.91
N TRP A 52 -3.73 9.48 -1.57
CA TRP A 52 -3.53 9.30 -3.01
C TRP A 52 -4.77 9.65 -3.83
N GLY A 53 -5.87 10.06 -3.19
CA GLY A 53 -7.13 10.40 -3.86
C GLY A 53 -7.76 9.21 -4.60
N GLN A 54 -7.49 7.98 -4.16
CA GLN A 54 -8.01 6.78 -4.78
C GLN A 54 -9.13 6.16 -3.92
N PRO A 55 -10.22 5.69 -4.54
CA PRO A 55 -11.27 4.97 -3.81
C PRO A 55 -10.76 3.60 -3.33
N LEU A 56 -11.26 3.20 -2.17
CA LEU A 56 -11.12 1.84 -1.63
C LEU A 56 -12.42 1.48 -0.94
N SER A 57 -13.09 0.43 -1.38
CA SER A 57 -14.36 -0.07 -0.86
C SER A 57 -14.41 -1.61 -0.97
N PRO A 58 -15.49 -2.29 -0.52
CA PRO A 58 -15.68 -3.72 -0.73
C PRO A 58 -15.83 -4.15 -2.19
N ASP A 59 -15.91 -3.19 -3.11
CA ASP A 59 -16.21 -3.38 -4.54
C ASP A 59 -15.33 -2.54 -5.48
N GLN A 60 -14.32 -1.83 -4.95
CA GLN A 60 -13.45 -0.96 -5.73
C GLN A 60 -12.05 -0.81 -5.08
N VAL A 61 -11.01 -0.84 -5.91
CA VAL A 61 -9.62 -0.48 -5.55
C VAL A 61 -9.07 0.44 -6.63
N GLY A 62 -8.99 1.73 -6.34
CA GLY A 62 -8.62 2.74 -7.33
C GLY A 62 -9.52 2.68 -8.58
N PRO A 63 -8.97 2.61 -9.80
CA PRO A 63 -9.77 2.49 -11.02
C PRO A 63 -10.35 1.08 -11.24
N ALA A 64 -9.96 0.07 -10.46
CA ALA A 64 -10.43 -1.30 -10.62
C ALA A 64 -11.76 -1.52 -9.87
N HIS A 65 -12.73 -2.15 -10.55
CA HIS A 65 -14.07 -2.44 -10.03
C HIS A 65 -14.34 -3.94 -9.95
N GLY A 66 -15.04 -4.35 -8.89
CA GLY A 66 -15.43 -5.74 -8.63
C GLY A 66 -15.28 -6.09 -7.16
N THR A 67 -15.91 -7.19 -6.72
CA THR A 67 -15.83 -7.65 -5.33
C THR A 67 -14.39 -7.73 -4.84
N VAL A 68 -14.07 -7.01 -3.77
CA VAL A 68 -12.74 -6.97 -3.18
C VAL A 68 -12.62 -8.06 -2.14
N THR A 69 -11.70 -8.98 -2.37
CA THR A 69 -11.21 -9.90 -1.33
C THR A 69 -9.90 -9.37 -0.78
N ALA A 70 -9.84 -9.19 0.54
CA ALA A 70 -8.63 -8.78 1.23
C ALA A 70 -8.01 -9.93 2.02
N PHE A 71 -6.68 -9.96 2.04
CA PHE A 71 -5.88 -10.79 2.94
C PHE A 71 -4.91 -9.93 3.74
N LEU A 72 -4.75 -10.27 5.01
CA LEU A 72 -3.76 -9.69 5.92
C LEU A 72 -2.88 -10.84 6.43
N ASN A 73 -1.58 -10.80 6.12
CA ASN A 73 -0.60 -11.83 6.46
C ASN A 73 -1.04 -13.24 6.04
N GLY A 74 -1.56 -13.36 4.82
CA GLY A 74 -2.01 -14.64 4.28
C GLY A 74 -3.38 -15.12 4.79
N GLN A 75 -3.99 -14.42 5.74
CA GLN A 75 -5.32 -14.77 6.27
C GLN A 75 -6.40 -13.87 5.67
N ARG A 76 -7.56 -14.43 5.36
CA ARG A 76 -8.68 -13.65 4.81
C ARG A 76 -9.12 -12.61 5.83
N PHE A 77 -9.11 -11.35 5.44
CA PHE A 77 -9.63 -10.25 6.24
C PHE A 77 -11.12 -10.08 5.92
N THR A 78 -11.98 -10.19 6.93
CA THR A 78 -13.45 -10.13 6.78
C THR A 78 -14.04 -8.76 7.10
N GLY A 79 -13.22 -7.83 7.59
CA GLY A 79 -13.62 -6.45 7.83
C GLY A 79 -13.66 -5.60 6.56
N TYR A 80 -13.97 -4.32 6.73
CA TYR A 80 -13.99 -3.36 5.63
C TYR A 80 -12.56 -3.10 5.12
N PRO A 81 -12.25 -3.16 3.81
CA PRO A 81 -10.86 -3.06 3.32
C PRO A 81 -10.09 -1.81 3.79
N ARG A 82 -10.79 -0.66 3.92
CA ARG A 82 -10.19 0.58 4.46
C ARG A 82 -9.79 0.50 5.93
N SER A 83 -10.32 -0.44 6.70
CA SER A 83 -10.04 -0.57 8.13
C SER A 83 -8.83 -1.47 8.43
N ILE A 84 -8.16 -2.02 7.40
CA ILE A 84 -6.95 -2.81 7.59
C ILE A 84 -5.88 -1.93 8.24
N PRO A 85 -5.37 -2.29 9.43
CA PRO A 85 -4.34 -1.51 10.11
C PRO A 85 -3.00 -1.66 9.38
N LEU A 86 -2.26 -0.56 9.28
CA LEU A 86 -0.88 -0.57 8.80
C LEU A 86 0.07 -0.66 10.00
N TYR A 87 0.92 -1.67 10.01
CA TYR A 87 1.95 -1.90 11.02
C TYR A 87 3.18 -2.54 10.36
N PRO A 88 4.35 -2.52 11.01
CA PRO A 88 5.59 -3.02 10.42
C PRO A 88 5.43 -4.43 9.87
N HIS A 89 5.83 -4.61 8.61
CA HIS A 89 5.83 -5.89 7.89
C HIS A 89 4.46 -6.57 7.73
N ALA A 90 3.35 -5.83 7.85
CA ALA A 90 2.06 -6.33 7.42
C ALA A 90 2.06 -6.57 5.89
N VAL A 91 1.66 -7.76 5.46
CA VAL A 91 1.48 -8.09 4.04
C VAL A 91 -0.01 -8.04 3.73
N ILE A 92 -0.39 -7.12 2.85
CA ILE A 92 -1.79 -6.91 2.46
C ILE A 92 -1.93 -7.26 0.98
N GLN A 93 -2.87 -8.15 0.67
CA GLN A 93 -3.26 -8.46 -0.70
C GLN A 93 -4.72 -8.05 -0.91
N LEU A 94 -4.98 -7.36 -2.02
CA LEU A 94 -6.31 -7.01 -2.48
C LEU A 94 -6.55 -7.66 -3.85
N ASP A 95 -7.49 -8.59 -3.90
CA ASP A 95 -7.94 -9.21 -5.14
C ASP A 95 -9.27 -8.57 -5.55
N VAL A 96 -9.35 -8.07 -6.79
CA VAL A 96 -10.56 -7.41 -7.31
C VAL A 96 -11.24 -8.33 -8.32
N GLY A 97 -12.50 -8.68 -8.06
CA GLY A 97 -13.29 -9.55 -8.92
C GLY A 97 -12.95 -11.04 -8.77
N THR A 98 -12.93 -11.76 -9.88
CA THR A 98 -12.66 -13.20 -9.93
C THR A 98 -11.63 -13.54 -11.01
N PRO A 99 -10.76 -14.55 -10.80
CA PRO A 99 -10.67 -15.38 -9.61
C PRO A 99 -9.94 -14.68 -8.45
N THR A 100 -10.28 -15.05 -7.21
CA THR A 100 -9.40 -14.77 -6.07
C THR A 100 -8.18 -15.68 -6.18
N VAL A 101 -6.99 -15.11 -6.04
CA VAL A 101 -5.74 -15.86 -6.10
C VAL A 101 -5.30 -16.24 -4.68
N PRO A 102 -4.57 -17.35 -4.49
CA PRO A 102 -4.00 -17.67 -3.19
C PRO A 102 -3.13 -16.52 -2.67
N PRO A 103 -3.11 -16.27 -1.34
CA PRO A 103 -2.29 -15.20 -0.78
C PRO A 103 -0.81 -15.36 -1.13
N GLN A 104 -0.22 -14.31 -1.67
CA GLN A 104 1.18 -14.25 -2.03
C GLN A 104 1.99 -13.71 -0.85
N PRO A 105 3.04 -14.42 -0.40
CA PRO A 105 3.94 -13.88 0.61
C PRO A 105 4.77 -12.74 0.00
N TYR A 106 5.18 -11.81 0.85
CA TYR A 106 6.18 -10.79 0.52
C TYR A 106 7.30 -10.85 1.54
N THR A 107 8.54 -10.91 1.05
CA THR A 107 9.74 -10.90 1.90
C THR A 107 10.35 -9.51 1.87
N PHE A 108 10.31 -8.81 3.00
CA PHE A 108 10.95 -7.51 3.14
C PHE A 108 12.48 -7.65 3.15
N ALA A 109 13.20 -6.66 2.62
CA ALA A 109 14.65 -6.64 2.73
C ALA A 109 15.05 -6.54 4.21
N PRO A 110 16.17 -7.17 4.63
CA PRO A 110 16.54 -7.32 6.04
C PRO A 110 16.73 -6.01 6.84
N ASN A 111 16.78 -4.85 6.17
CA ASN A 111 17.01 -3.53 6.77
C ASN A 111 15.84 -2.55 6.55
N LEU A 112 14.70 -3.01 6.05
CA LEU A 112 13.47 -2.23 6.04
C LEU A 112 12.83 -2.37 7.43
N SER A 113 12.58 -1.24 8.10
CA SER A 113 12.03 -1.17 9.46
C SER A 113 10.65 -0.53 9.48
#